data_AF-A0A959NCJ0-F1
#
_entry.id   AF-A0A959NCJ0-F1
#
_cell.length_a   1.000
_cell.length_b   1.000
_cell.length_c   1.000
_cell.angle_alpha   90.00
_cell.angle_beta   90.00
_cell.angle_gamma   90.00
#
_symmetry.space_group_name_H-M   'P 1'
#
loop_
_entity.id
_entity.type
_entity.pdbx_description
1 polymer ?
#
loop_
_entity_poly.entity_id
_entity_poly.type
_entity_poly.pdbx_seq_one_letter_code
_entity_poly.pdbx_strand_id
1 'polypeptide(L)' 'MSTIKVAINGFGRIGRLVYRQIYNMKGIDVVAVNDLTSPAV' A
#
# COMPACT_ATOMS: atom_id res chain seq x y z
N MET A 1 -5.13 -11.18 -16.76
CA MET A 1 -4.28 -11.57 -15.61
C MET A 1 -4.97 -11.16 -14.34
N SER A 2 -5.04 -12.03 -13.34
CA SER A 2 -5.63 -11.69 -12.03
C SER A 2 -4.67 -10.78 -11.26
N THR A 3 -5.14 -9.60 -10.87
CA THR A 3 -4.38 -8.66 -10.04
C THR A 3 -4.42 -9.10 -8.58
N ILE A 4 -3.25 -9.16 -7.93
CA ILE A 4 -3.13 -9.46 -6.50
C ILE A 4 -3.51 -8.20 -5.72
N LYS A 5 -4.54 -8.32 -4.88
CA LYS A 5 -5.00 -7.24 -4.00
C LYS A 5 -4.20 -7.27 -2.71
N VAL A 6 -3.62 -6.13 -2.35
CA VAL A 6 -2.73 -5.99 -1.17
C VAL A 6 -3.29 -4.92 -0.24
N ALA A 7 -3.28 -5.20 1.06
CA ALA A 7 -3.47 -4.21 2.11
C ALA A 7 -2.17 -4.02 2.90
N ILE A 8 -1.88 -2.78 3.33
CA ILE A 8 -0.72 -2.47 4.16
C ILE A 8 -1.19 -2.11 5.57
N ASN A 9 -0.82 -2.90 6.57
CA ASN A 9 -1.09 -2.60 7.99
C ASN A 9 0.18 -2.08 8.67
N GLY A 10 0.20 -0.79 8.97
CA GLY A 10 1.37 -0.02 9.39
C GLY A 10 2.00 0.76 8.24
N PHE A 11 1.65 2.04 8.12
CA PHE A 11 2.11 2.96 7.08
C PHE A 11 3.25 3.89 7.52
N GLY A 12 4.13 3.33 8.36
CA GLY A 12 5.39 3.93 8.76
C GLY A 12 6.44 3.92 7.64
N ARG A 13 7.72 3.90 8.03
CA ARG A 13 8.85 3.97 7.07
C ARG A 13 8.80 2.87 6.02
N ILE A 14 8.65 1.61 6.43
CA ILE A 14 8.67 0.46 5.52
C ILE A 14 7.38 0.38 4.70
N GLY A 15 6.21 0.57 5.31
CA GLY A 15 4.93 0.58 4.58
C GLY A 15 4.93 1.57 3.42
N ARG A 16 5.45 2.79 3.63
CA ARG A 16 5.60 3.79 2.56
C ARG A 16 6.60 3.40 1.48
N LEU A 17 7.73 2.78 1.84
CA LEU A 17 8.73 2.32 0.87
C LEU A 17 8.20 1.16 0.03
N VAL A 18 7.51 0.21 0.66
CA VAL A 18 6.84 -0.90 -0.02
C VAL A 18 5.81 -0.35 -1.01
N TYR A 19 4.92 0.54 -0.56
CA TYR A 19 3.93 1.18 -1.43
C TYR A 19 4.60 1.84 -2.64
N ARG A 20 5.65 2.65 -2.44
CA ARG A 20 6.39 3.31 -3.53
C ARG A 20 6.99 2.33 -4.53
N GLN A 21 7.51 1.19 -4.08
CA GLN A 21 8.09 0.17 -4.97
C GLN A 21 7.04 -0.56 -5.80
N ILE A 22 5.88 -0.85 -5.20
CA ILE A 22 4.86 -1.69 -5.84
C ILE A 22 3.75 -0.89 -6.54
N TYR A 23 3.66 0.43 -6.33
CA TYR A 23 2.57 1.28 -6.83
C TYR A 23 2.32 1.16 -8.35
N ASN A 24 3.39 0.98 -9.14
CA ASN A 24 3.30 0.85 -10.60
C ASN A 24 3.61 -0.57 -11.10
N MET A 25 3.68 -1.56 -10.20
CA MET A 25 4.02 -2.92 -10.57
C MET A 25 2.80 -3.62 -11.17
N LYS A 26 2.91 -4.12 -12.40
CA LYS A 26 1.83 -4.87 -13.05
C LYS A 26 1.42 -6.08 -12.20
N GLY A 27 0.12 -6.26 -12.01
CA GLY A 27 -0.42 -7.40 -11.28
C GLY A 27 -0.52 -7.19 -9.76
N ILE A 28 -0.23 -5.99 -9.25
CA ILE A 28 -0.47 -5.62 -7.86
C ILE A 28 -1.42 -4.42 -7.81
N ASP A 29 -2.40 -4.49 -6.90
CA ASP A 29 -3.33 -3.41 -6.60
C ASP A 29 -3.37 -3.22 -5.08
N VAL A 30 -2.90 -2.06 -4.59
CA VAL A 30 -2.95 -1.75 -3.16
C VAL A 30 -4.32 -1.17 -2.84
N VAL A 31 -5.17 -1.99 -2.24
CA VAL A 31 -6.60 -1.68 -2.05
C VAL A 31 -6.90 -0.99 -0.73
N ALA A 32 -6.01 -1.09 0.26
CA ALA A 32 -6.22 -0.50 1.58
C ALA A 32 -4.90 -0.22 2.31
N VAL A 33 -4.93 0.80 3.17
CA VAL A 33 -3.88 1.11 4.14
C VAL A 33 -4.54 1.31 5.50
N ASN A 34 -3.97 0.71 6.54
CA ASN A 34 -4.35 0.91 7.93
C ASN A 34 -3.13 1.44 8.71
N ASP A 35 -3.31 2.51 9.49
CA ASP A 35 -2.30 3.07 10.38
C ASP A 35 -2.97 3.70 11.62
N LEU A 36 -2.19 4.14 12.60
CA LEU A 36 -2.69 4.79 13.82
C LEU A 36 -2.88 6.30 13.65
N THR A 37 -2.48 6.88 12.52
CA THR A 37 -2.73 8.28 12.18
C THR A 37 -3.91 8.44 11.22
N SER A 38 -4.52 9.62 11.24
CA SER A 38 -5.47 10.03 10.20
C SER A 38 -4.74 10.49 8.93
N PRO A 39 -5.31 10.26 7.73
CA PRO A 39 -4.84 10.91 6.51
C PRO A 39 -4.83 12.43 6.67
N ALA A 40 -3.81 13.09 6.13
CA ALA A 40 -3.87 14.54 5.96
C ALA A 40 -4.94 14.84 4.91
N VAL A 41 -5.90 15.69 5.27
CA VAL A 41 -6.93 16.24 4.36
C VAL A 41 -6.34 17.29 3.44
#